data_AF-A0A8H2QYS2-F1
#
_entry.id   AF-A0A8H2QYS2-F1
#
_cell.length_a   1.000
_cell.length_b   1.000
_cell.length_c   1.000
_cell.angle_alpha   90.00
_cell.angle_beta   90.00
_cell.angle_gamma   90.00
#
_symmetry.space_group_name_H-M   'P 1'
#
loop_
_entity.id
_entity.type
_entity.pdbx_description
1 polymer ?
#
loop_
_entity_poly.entity_id
_entity_poly.type
_entity_poly.pdbx_seq_one_letter_code
_entity_poly.pdbx_strand_id
1 'polypeptide(L)'
;MAEKFFSLITEIGQSKITNAVALGKKLELSSLCVGDGDGHYYEVTEKQTQLKNQVWEGALTKVVIGEKNKNEILVEAYIPTDVGDFYIREAGIRDKDGDLIAIAKHPETYKPVGEFGAYKDIIIRMILSFSNAAEVILKVDPSIVVATQKDLKDLMDNLPSMMDLKSYQKTEEKGKPGGYASLGADGKVPKAQLPVAEKGLGLGETADTAYRGDRGKIAYDHSQKPHAPANAYSKEAMDEIVEDIEGRMLELGGTADKAFRGDHGKIAYNHARSKHADPNLYTNAQVDKKLQSTKEEVLVEVKSNIIDQIIALS
;
A
#
# COMPACT_ATOMS: atom_id res chain seq x y z
N MET A 1 -52.24 46.39 -40.75
CA MET A 1 -52.61 45.00 -40.43
C MET A 1 -51.54 44.48 -39.49
N ALA A 2 -51.90 43.73 -38.43
CA ALA A 2 -50.90 43.13 -37.55
C ALA A 2 -50.15 42.05 -38.33
N GLU A 3 -48.83 42.21 -38.50
CA GLU A 3 -47.96 41.17 -39.03
C GLU A 3 -48.07 39.95 -38.11
N LYS A 4 -48.49 38.81 -38.68
CA LYS A 4 -48.60 37.54 -37.95
C LYS A 4 -47.26 36.82 -38.11
N PHE A 5 -46.65 36.46 -36.98
CA PHE A 5 -45.44 35.66 -36.92
C PHE A 5 -45.83 34.22 -36.63
N PHE A 6 -45.35 33.30 -37.46
CA PHE A 6 -45.69 31.88 -37.38
C PHE A 6 -44.53 31.04 -37.93
N SER A 7 -44.53 29.77 -37.56
CA SER A 7 -43.66 28.73 -38.11
C SER A 7 -44.45 27.80 -39.03
N LEU A 8 -43.79 27.29 -40.06
CA LEU A 8 -44.28 26.27 -40.96
C LEU A 8 -43.25 25.15 -41.06
N ILE A 9 -43.74 23.93 -41.25
CA ILE A 9 -42.91 22.78 -41.59
C ILE A 9 -42.87 22.69 -43.11
N THR A 10 -41.68 22.55 -43.67
CA THR A 10 -41.51 22.45 -45.13
C THR A 10 -42.01 21.09 -45.64
N GLU A 11 -42.27 20.97 -46.95
CA GLU A 11 -42.63 19.70 -47.59
C GLU A 11 -41.53 18.64 -47.36
N ILE A 12 -40.26 19.06 -47.38
CA ILE A 12 -39.10 18.19 -47.08
C ILE A 12 -39.14 17.73 -45.62
N GLY A 13 -39.41 18.66 -44.69
CA GLY A 13 -39.56 18.36 -43.28
C GLY A 13 -40.68 17.36 -43.02
N GLN A 14 -41.85 17.59 -43.59
CA GLN A 14 -42.99 16.66 -43.50
C GLN A 14 -42.62 15.27 -44.04
N SER A 15 -42.01 15.19 -45.23
CA SER A 15 -41.59 13.92 -45.83
C SER A 15 -40.58 13.17 -44.94
N LYS A 16 -39.56 13.87 -44.42
CA LYS A 16 -38.57 13.28 -43.52
C LYS A 16 -39.19 12.79 -42.21
N ILE A 17 -40.13 13.54 -41.66
CA ILE A 17 -40.86 13.13 -40.44
C ILE A 17 -41.70 11.88 -40.73
N THR A 18 -42.47 11.86 -41.81
CA THR A 18 -43.28 10.69 -42.19
C THR A 18 -42.40 9.46 -42.43
N ASN A 19 -41.26 9.62 -43.10
CA ASN A 19 -40.30 8.53 -43.32
C ASN A 19 -39.64 8.06 -42.03
N ALA A 20 -39.28 8.97 -41.13
CA ALA A 20 -38.72 8.65 -39.82
C ALA A 20 -39.71 7.83 -38.99
N VAL A 21 -40.98 8.25 -38.93
CA VAL A 21 -42.06 7.52 -38.25
C VAL A 21 -42.28 6.14 -38.89
N ALA A 22 -42.41 6.07 -40.21
CA ALA A 22 -42.66 4.81 -40.92
C ALA A 22 -41.52 3.79 -40.77
N LEU A 23 -40.28 4.25 -40.67
CA LEU A 23 -39.08 3.39 -40.51
C LEU A 23 -38.67 3.17 -39.05
N GLY A 24 -39.38 3.77 -38.08
CA GLY A 24 -38.96 3.77 -36.68
C GLY A 24 -37.60 4.45 -36.44
N LYS A 25 -37.19 5.34 -37.34
CA LYS A 25 -35.95 6.13 -37.25
C LYS A 25 -36.22 7.48 -36.58
N LYS A 26 -35.17 8.07 -36.04
CA LYS A 26 -35.21 9.39 -35.40
C LYS A 26 -34.75 10.46 -36.38
N LEU A 27 -35.44 11.60 -36.41
CA LEU A 27 -35.00 12.78 -37.15
C LEU A 27 -34.03 13.57 -36.26
N GLU A 28 -32.84 13.92 -36.77
CA GLU A 28 -31.75 14.51 -35.97
C GLU A 28 -31.49 15.95 -36.39
N LEU A 29 -32.16 16.91 -35.73
CA LEU A 29 -31.94 18.32 -36.02
C LEU A 29 -30.50 18.74 -35.68
N SER A 30 -29.86 19.48 -36.59
CA SER A 30 -28.46 19.86 -36.49
C SER A 30 -28.25 21.32 -36.10
N SER A 31 -28.94 22.23 -36.79
CA SER A 31 -28.65 23.66 -36.73
C SER A 31 -29.90 24.52 -36.89
N LEU A 32 -29.83 25.72 -36.33
CA LEU A 32 -30.78 26.79 -36.54
C LEU A 32 -30.10 27.87 -37.38
N CYS A 33 -30.73 28.23 -38.48
CA CYS A 33 -30.31 29.32 -39.34
C CYS A 33 -31.23 30.53 -39.14
N VAL A 34 -30.68 31.73 -39.28
CA VAL A 34 -31.44 32.98 -39.29
C VAL A 34 -31.09 33.79 -40.53
N GLY A 35 -32.05 34.59 -40.97
CA GLY A 35 -31.94 35.41 -42.15
C GLY A 35 -32.60 36.77 -41.98
N ASP A 36 -32.23 37.70 -42.85
CA ASP A 36 -32.77 39.06 -42.86
C ASP A 36 -33.92 39.23 -43.88
N GLY A 37 -34.29 38.18 -44.61
CA GLY A 37 -35.37 38.21 -45.60
C GLY A 37 -35.08 39.06 -46.83
N ASP A 38 -33.81 39.39 -47.10
CA ASP A 38 -33.39 40.34 -48.16
C ASP A 38 -33.93 41.76 -47.87
N GLY A 39 -33.76 42.18 -46.62
CA GLY A 39 -34.15 43.52 -46.15
C GLY A 39 -35.64 43.71 -45.83
N HIS A 40 -36.52 42.76 -46.17
CA HIS A 40 -37.98 42.95 -46.11
C HIS A 40 -38.70 41.69 -45.61
N TYR A 41 -39.90 41.86 -45.04
CA TYR A 41 -40.77 40.72 -44.77
C TYR A 41 -41.28 40.10 -46.06
N TYR A 42 -41.43 38.78 -46.05
CA TYR A 42 -42.05 38.01 -47.12
C TYR A 42 -42.93 36.91 -46.52
N GLU A 43 -43.79 36.33 -47.36
CA GLU A 43 -44.62 35.20 -46.96
C GLU A 43 -43.83 33.90 -47.13
N VAL A 44 -43.56 33.23 -46.02
CA VAL A 44 -42.87 31.94 -45.99
C VAL A 44 -43.78 30.86 -46.61
N THR A 45 -43.20 29.91 -47.34
CA THR A 45 -43.92 28.82 -48.00
C THR A 45 -43.31 27.46 -47.66
N GLU A 46 -44.15 26.43 -47.59
CA GLU A 46 -43.73 25.05 -47.29
C GLU A 46 -42.76 24.48 -48.34
N LYS A 47 -42.73 25.06 -49.54
CA LYS A 47 -41.83 24.65 -50.64
C LYS A 47 -40.41 25.18 -50.52
N GLN A 48 -40.12 26.03 -49.52
CA GLN A 48 -38.78 26.55 -49.34
C GLN A 48 -37.82 25.46 -48.91
N THR A 49 -36.68 25.42 -49.59
CA THR A 49 -35.55 24.52 -49.28
C THR A 49 -34.43 25.26 -48.55
N GLN A 50 -34.48 26.60 -48.53
CA GLN A 50 -33.52 27.49 -47.89
C GLN A 50 -34.20 28.79 -47.46
N LEU A 51 -33.57 29.50 -46.51
CA LEU A 51 -33.92 30.88 -46.18
C LEU A 51 -33.71 31.79 -47.39
N LYS A 52 -34.45 32.90 -47.44
CA LYS A 52 -34.36 33.83 -48.56
C LYS A 52 -32.99 34.52 -48.58
N ASN A 53 -32.51 34.95 -47.42
CA ASN A 53 -31.14 35.42 -47.26
C ASN A 53 -30.60 35.02 -45.88
N GLN A 54 -29.79 33.97 -45.83
CA GLN A 54 -29.19 33.46 -44.60
C GLN A 54 -28.02 34.35 -44.17
N VAL A 55 -28.09 34.87 -42.94
CA VAL A 55 -27.04 35.72 -42.35
C VAL A 55 -26.25 35.01 -41.26
N TRP A 56 -26.84 34.00 -40.62
CA TRP A 56 -26.16 33.21 -39.61
C TRP A 56 -26.72 31.79 -39.49
N GLU A 57 -25.88 30.87 -39.06
CA GLU A 57 -26.23 29.50 -38.72
C GLU A 57 -25.41 29.03 -37.52
N GLY A 58 -26.06 28.32 -36.60
CA GLY A 58 -25.41 27.75 -35.43
C GLY A 58 -26.06 26.45 -34.97
N ALA A 59 -25.35 25.72 -34.13
CA ALA A 59 -25.84 24.47 -33.56
C ALA A 59 -27.02 24.71 -32.60
N LEU A 60 -27.87 23.69 -32.46
CA LEU A 60 -28.99 23.74 -31.53
C LEU A 60 -28.50 23.62 -30.09
N THR A 61 -28.92 24.56 -29.24
CA THR A 61 -28.60 24.57 -27.81
C THR A 61 -29.61 23.74 -27.02
N LYS A 62 -30.88 23.75 -27.43
CA LYS A 62 -31.95 23.01 -26.76
C LYS A 62 -33.03 22.58 -27.74
N VAL A 63 -33.48 21.34 -27.62
CA VAL A 63 -34.70 20.84 -28.27
C VAL A 63 -35.51 20.10 -27.22
N VAL A 64 -36.71 20.58 -26.96
CA VAL A 64 -37.63 19.99 -25.99
C VAL A 64 -39.02 19.86 -26.56
N ILE A 65 -39.67 18.73 -26.28
CA ILE A 65 -41.08 18.52 -26.60
C ILE A 65 -41.90 19.31 -25.58
N GLY A 66 -42.93 20.01 -26.05
CA GLY A 66 -43.82 20.81 -25.22
C GLY A 66 -44.50 19.94 -24.16
N GLU A 67 -44.39 20.34 -22.89
CA GLU A 67 -45.01 19.62 -21.77
C GLU A 67 -46.55 19.66 -21.83
N LYS A 68 -47.11 20.79 -22.27
CA LYS A 68 -48.56 20.98 -22.42
C LYS A 68 -49.11 20.38 -23.70
N ASN A 69 -48.35 20.51 -24.79
CA ASN A 69 -48.70 20.01 -26.11
C ASN A 69 -47.58 19.10 -26.59
N LYS A 70 -47.79 17.78 -26.52
CA LYS A 70 -46.84 16.78 -27.05
C LYS A 70 -46.63 16.88 -28.56
N ASN A 71 -47.42 17.71 -29.23
CA ASN A 71 -47.33 18.01 -30.66
C ASN A 71 -46.50 19.26 -30.96
N GLU A 72 -46.01 19.96 -29.94
CA GLU A 72 -45.15 21.13 -30.12
C GLU A 72 -43.72 20.80 -29.73
N ILE A 73 -42.76 21.34 -30.48
CA ILE A 73 -41.34 21.21 -30.15
C ILE A 73 -40.74 22.60 -30.13
N LEU A 74 -40.07 22.90 -29.02
CA LEU A 74 -39.34 24.12 -28.82
C LEU A 74 -37.87 23.85 -29.13
N VAL A 75 -37.34 24.62 -30.07
CA VAL A 75 -35.95 24.59 -30.50
C VAL A 75 -35.32 25.94 -30.17
N GLU A 76 -34.17 25.92 -29.51
CA GLU A 76 -33.39 27.11 -29.19
C GLU A 76 -31.97 26.99 -29.74
N ALA A 77 -31.47 28.11 -30.26
CA ALA A 77 -30.07 28.27 -30.60
C ALA A 77 -29.53 29.58 -30.04
N TYR A 78 -28.31 29.52 -29.53
CA TYR A 78 -27.58 30.65 -28.99
C TYR A 78 -26.79 31.34 -30.11
N ILE A 79 -27.02 32.65 -30.29
CA ILE A 79 -26.20 33.50 -31.15
C ILE A 79 -25.12 34.16 -30.27
N PRO A 80 -23.84 33.84 -30.49
CA PRO A 80 -22.73 34.43 -29.75
C PRO A 80 -22.66 35.96 -29.83
N THR A 81 -21.94 36.59 -28.90
CA THR A 81 -21.81 38.05 -28.83
C THR A 81 -20.88 38.65 -29.88
N ASP A 82 -19.91 37.86 -30.35
CA ASP A 82 -18.98 38.17 -31.44
C ASP A 82 -19.64 38.08 -32.83
N VAL A 83 -20.87 37.56 -32.91
CA VAL A 83 -21.64 37.47 -34.15
C VAL A 83 -22.86 38.39 -34.08
N GLY A 84 -22.95 39.31 -35.04
CA GLY A 84 -24.01 40.33 -35.08
C GLY A 84 -23.87 41.24 -36.29
N ASP A 85 -24.44 42.43 -36.17
CA ASP A 85 -24.58 43.43 -37.25
C ASP A 85 -25.54 42.99 -38.37
N PHE A 86 -26.66 42.36 -37.98
CA PHE A 86 -27.71 41.97 -38.91
C PHE A 86 -29.11 42.05 -38.28
N TYR A 87 -30.11 42.11 -39.15
CA TYR A 87 -31.51 42.00 -38.79
C TYR A 87 -31.98 40.57 -38.93
N ILE A 88 -32.79 40.10 -37.98
CA ILE A 88 -33.40 38.78 -38.01
C ILE A 88 -34.88 38.97 -38.36
N ARG A 89 -35.30 38.42 -39.52
CA ARG A 89 -36.68 38.44 -40.00
C ARG A 89 -37.21 37.04 -40.35
N GLU A 90 -36.32 36.09 -40.52
CA GLU A 90 -36.64 34.68 -40.76
C GLU A 90 -35.74 33.79 -39.92
N ALA A 91 -36.27 32.63 -39.51
CA ALA A 91 -35.53 31.58 -38.84
C ALA A 91 -35.88 30.24 -39.48
N GLY A 92 -34.91 29.34 -39.53
CA GLY A 92 -35.07 28.00 -40.10
C GLY A 92 -34.36 26.96 -39.26
N ILE A 93 -34.82 25.72 -39.35
CA ILE A 93 -34.22 24.58 -38.66
C ILE A 93 -33.78 23.57 -39.71
N ARG A 94 -32.53 23.12 -39.62
CA ARG A 94 -31.96 22.10 -40.49
C ARG A 94 -31.76 20.77 -39.75
N ASP A 95 -31.82 19.70 -40.52
CA ASP A 95 -31.46 18.34 -40.12
C ASP A 95 -30.00 18.05 -40.46
N LYS A 96 -29.46 16.95 -39.94
CA LYS A 96 -28.07 16.51 -40.16
C LYS A 96 -27.63 16.47 -41.63
N ASP A 97 -28.55 16.20 -42.55
CA ASP A 97 -28.28 16.18 -43.99
C ASP A 97 -28.24 17.59 -44.62
N GLY A 98 -28.48 18.66 -43.85
CA GLY A 98 -28.54 20.06 -44.31
C GLY A 98 -29.90 20.52 -44.83
N ASP A 99 -30.89 19.62 -44.86
CA ASP A 99 -32.24 19.91 -45.35
C ASP A 99 -33.03 20.82 -44.40
N LEU A 100 -33.71 21.82 -44.95
CA LEU A 100 -34.57 22.73 -44.20
C LEU A 100 -35.86 22.01 -43.79
N ILE A 101 -36.02 21.73 -42.50
CA ILE A 101 -37.18 21.02 -41.93
C ILE A 101 -38.32 21.97 -41.64
N ALA A 102 -38.01 23.17 -41.18
CA ALA A 102 -39.01 24.17 -40.83
C ALA A 102 -38.48 25.58 -41.03
N ILE A 103 -39.42 26.50 -41.26
CA ILE A 103 -39.17 27.92 -41.51
C ILE A 103 -40.17 28.76 -40.73
N ALA A 104 -39.72 29.90 -40.21
CA ALA A 104 -40.54 30.80 -39.41
C ALA A 104 -40.33 32.24 -39.84
N LYS A 105 -41.44 32.96 -39.89
CA LYS A 105 -41.45 34.42 -39.99
C LYS A 105 -41.20 34.98 -38.60
N HIS A 106 -40.06 35.65 -38.40
CA HIS A 106 -39.63 36.17 -37.11
C HIS A 106 -39.81 37.70 -37.08
N PRO A 107 -40.22 38.30 -35.95
CA PRO A 107 -40.25 39.75 -35.84
C PRO A 107 -38.86 40.35 -36.02
N GLU A 108 -38.78 41.44 -36.78
CA GLU A 108 -37.55 42.16 -37.05
C GLU A 108 -36.83 42.48 -35.73
N THR A 109 -35.70 41.83 -35.55
CA THR A 109 -34.87 41.96 -34.35
C THR A 109 -33.46 42.30 -34.79
N TYR A 110 -32.96 43.45 -34.36
CA TYR A 110 -31.58 43.84 -34.62
C TYR A 110 -30.64 43.20 -33.59
N LYS A 111 -29.65 42.44 -34.06
CA LYS A 111 -28.56 41.88 -33.25
C LYS A 111 -27.30 42.74 -33.44
N PRO A 112 -26.90 43.56 -32.46
CA PRO A 112 -25.61 44.25 -32.54
C PRO A 112 -24.45 43.26 -32.34
N VAL A 113 -23.33 43.55 -33.00
CA VAL A 113 -22.02 42.92 -32.72
C VAL A 113 -21.40 43.52 -31.45
N GLY A 114 -20.67 42.71 -30.68
CA GLY A 114 -20.15 43.02 -29.35
C GLY A 114 -19.06 44.11 -29.23
N GLU A 115 -19.14 45.19 -30.00
CA GLU A 115 -18.11 46.25 -30.04
C GLU A 115 -18.50 47.53 -29.24
N PHE A 116 -19.73 47.62 -28.72
CA PHE A 116 -20.25 48.86 -28.11
C PHE A 116 -20.55 48.80 -26.59
N GLY A 117 -19.84 47.94 -25.82
CA GLY A 117 -20.02 47.89 -24.36
C GLY A 117 -21.41 47.40 -23.89
N ALA A 118 -22.22 46.87 -24.82
CA ALA A 118 -23.53 46.27 -24.57
C ALA A 118 -23.51 44.82 -25.09
N TYR A 119 -22.98 43.90 -24.27
CA TYR A 119 -23.06 42.47 -24.53
C TYR A 119 -24.52 42.05 -24.41
N LYS A 120 -25.19 41.83 -25.55
CA LYS A 120 -26.55 41.28 -25.60
C LYS A 120 -26.48 39.88 -26.20
N ASP A 121 -26.56 38.90 -25.32
CA ASP A 121 -26.84 37.52 -25.68
C ASP A 121 -28.26 37.45 -26.26
N ILE A 122 -28.40 36.82 -27.44
CA ILE A 122 -29.71 36.56 -28.05
C ILE A 122 -29.85 35.05 -28.24
N ILE A 123 -30.91 34.52 -27.67
CA ILE A 123 -31.35 33.14 -27.89
C ILE A 123 -32.55 33.21 -28.83
N ILE A 124 -32.44 32.56 -29.98
CA ILE A 124 -33.55 32.42 -30.92
C ILE A 124 -34.35 31.20 -30.53
N ARG A 125 -35.65 31.40 -30.31
CA ARG A 125 -36.60 30.35 -29.95
C ARG A 125 -37.59 30.16 -31.08
N MET A 126 -37.67 28.93 -31.58
CA MET A 126 -38.63 28.53 -32.60
C MET A 126 -39.51 27.41 -32.05
N ILE A 127 -40.83 27.59 -32.15
CA ILE A 127 -41.81 26.58 -31.76
C ILE A 127 -42.35 25.98 -33.05
N LEU A 128 -42.28 24.65 -33.16
CA LEU A 128 -42.81 23.89 -34.28
C LEU A 128 -44.04 23.11 -33.83
N SER A 129 -45.15 23.23 -34.56
CA SER A 129 -46.36 22.47 -34.30
C SER A 129 -46.49 21.35 -35.33
N PHE A 130 -46.55 20.10 -34.87
CA PHE A 130 -46.69 18.90 -35.70
C PHE A 130 -48.08 18.28 -35.55
N SER A 131 -48.51 17.53 -36.55
CA SER A 131 -49.76 16.74 -36.48
C SER A 131 -49.66 15.58 -35.47
N ASN A 132 -48.46 15.01 -35.27
CA ASN A 132 -48.21 13.97 -34.26
C ASN A 132 -46.73 13.97 -33.83
N ALA A 133 -46.36 14.76 -32.82
CA ALA A 133 -44.96 14.81 -32.34
C ALA A 133 -44.66 13.78 -31.22
N ALA A 134 -45.66 13.00 -30.78
CA ALA A 134 -45.49 12.00 -29.72
C ALA A 134 -44.53 10.85 -30.09
N GLU A 135 -44.31 10.61 -31.39
CA GLU A 135 -43.45 9.54 -31.91
C GLU A 135 -42.12 10.07 -32.49
N VAL A 136 -42.00 11.39 -32.64
CA VAL A 136 -40.81 12.03 -33.20
C VAL A 136 -39.83 12.29 -32.07
N ILE A 137 -39.09 11.24 -31.66
CA ILE A 137 -37.98 11.42 -30.72
C ILE A 137 -36.82 12.05 -31.49
N LEU A 138 -36.75 13.39 -31.50
CA LEU A 138 -35.61 14.10 -32.06
C LEU A 138 -34.44 14.06 -31.09
N LYS A 139 -33.29 13.60 -31.58
CA LYS A 139 -32.03 13.73 -30.87
C LYS A 139 -31.37 15.04 -31.27
N VAL A 140 -30.90 15.79 -30.29
CA VAL A 140 -29.92 16.85 -30.49
C VAL A 140 -28.55 16.19 -30.41
N ASP A 141 -27.66 16.51 -31.35
CA ASP A 141 -26.24 16.21 -31.19
C ASP A 141 -25.67 17.16 -30.12
N PRO A 142 -25.26 16.68 -28.93
CA PRO A 142 -24.84 17.54 -27.82
C PRO A 142 -23.42 18.10 -27.99
N SER A 143 -22.88 18.18 -29.21
CA SER A 143 -21.49 18.59 -29.44
C SER A 143 -21.19 20.06 -29.06
N ILE A 144 -22.21 20.88 -28.75
CA ILE A 144 -22.04 22.21 -28.14
C ILE A 144 -23.05 22.38 -27.00
N VAL A 145 -22.76 21.76 -25.85
CA VAL A 145 -23.44 22.13 -24.60
C VAL A 145 -22.80 23.42 -24.10
N VAL A 146 -23.38 24.56 -24.45
CA VAL A 146 -23.21 25.77 -23.62
C VAL A 146 -24.01 25.50 -22.36
N ALA A 147 -23.35 25.00 -21.31
CA ALA A 147 -23.97 24.85 -20.01
C ALA A 147 -24.32 26.25 -19.49
N THR A 148 -25.60 26.61 -19.51
CA THR A 148 -26.02 27.88 -18.92
C THR A 148 -25.86 27.77 -17.40
N GLN A 149 -25.68 28.90 -16.70
CA GLN A 149 -25.61 28.88 -15.22
C GLN A 149 -26.86 28.22 -14.59
N LYS A 150 -28.00 28.26 -15.30
CA LYS A 150 -29.21 27.58 -14.89
C LYS A 150 -29.09 26.06 -15.03
N ASP A 151 -28.52 25.56 -16.13
CA ASP A 151 -28.29 24.12 -16.29
C ASP A 151 -27.30 23.59 -15.25
N LEU A 152 -26.24 24.35 -14.92
CA LEU A 152 -25.32 24.01 -13.84
C LEU A 152 -26.03 23.99 -12.48
N LYS A 153 -26.91 24.95 -12.23
CA LYS A 153 -27.71 25.01 -11.00
C LYS A 153 -28.70 23.85 -10.91
N ASP A 154 -29.40 23.54 -11.98
CA ASP A 154 -30.33 22.40 -12.04
C ASP A 154 -29.57 21.07 -11.87
N LEU A 155 -28.33 20.98 -12.36
CA LEU A 155 -27.46 19.82 -12.15
C LEU A 155 -26.97 19.74 -10.69
N MET A 156 -26.61 20.87 -10.07
CA MET A 156 -26.23 20.95 -8.65
C MET A 156 -27.41 20.63 -7.72
N ASP A 157 -28.61 21.11 -8.04
CA ASP A 157 -29.82 20.93 -7.25
C ASP A 157 -30.37 19.49 -7.37
N ASN A 158 -30.13 18.81 -8.50
CA ASN A 158 -30.46 17.40 -8.71
C ASN A 158 -29.33 16.41 -8.35
N LEU A 159 -28.20 16.90 -7.83
CA LEU A 159 -27.09 16.06 -7.36
C LEU A 159 -27.20 15.45 -5.94
N PRO A 160 -28.31 15.45 -5.18
CA PRO A 160 -28.33 14.76 -3.89
C PRO A 160 -28.96 13.36 -4.03
N SER A 161 -28.16 12.35 -4.37
CA SER A 161 -28.38 10.95 -3.89
C SER A 161 -27.29 9.94 -4.30
N MET A 162 -26.46 10.21 -5.32
CA MET A 162 -25.43 9.23 -5.75
C MET A 162 -24.05 9.42 -5.11
N MET A 163 -23.77 10.55 -4.47
CA MET A 163 -22.56 10.74 -3.67
C MET A 163 -22.96 11.04 -2.24
N ASP A 164 -22.74 10.08 -1.35
CA ASP A 164 -22.78 10.32 0.09
C ASP A 164 -21.60 11.21 0.46
N LEU A 165 -21.77 12.53 0.31
CA LEU A 165 -20.75 13.54 0.64
C LEU A 165 -20.31 13.47 2.12
N LYS A 166 -21.06 12.81 3.01
CA LYS A 166 -20.63 12.58 4.39
C LYS A 166 -19.48 11.55 4.50
N SER A 167 -19.27 10.73 3.47
CA SER A 167 -18.21 9.72 3.41
C SER A 167 -17.00 10.15 2.56
N TYR A 168 -17.05 11.35 1.96
CA TYR A 168 -16.00 11.82 1.07
C TYR A 168 -14.73 12.20 1.84
N GLN A 169 -13.70 11.36 1.73
CA GLN A 169 -12.36 11.63 2.26
C GLN A 169 -11.53 12.32 1.19
N LYS A 170 -11.22 13.61 1.39
CA LYS A 170 -10.33 14.37 0.48
C LYS A 170 -8.96 13.71 0.42
N THR A 171 -8.47 13.40 -0.78
CA THR A 171 -7.13 12.83 -1.00
C THR A 171 -6.03 13.72 -0.42
N GLU A 172 -6.22 15.04 -0.43
CA GLU A 172 -5.28 16.04 0.11
C GLU A 172 -5.14 16.01 1.63
N GLU A 173 -6.09 15.39 2.34
CA GLU A 173 -6.07 15.25 3.80
C GLU A 173 -5.46 13.90 4.25
N LYS A 174 -5.05 13.04 3.30
CA LYS A 174 -4.39 11.77 3.64
C LYS A 174 -2.97 12.00 4.15
N GLY A 175 -2.69 11.51 5.34
CA GLY A 175 -1.37 11.54 5.97
C GLY A 175 -0.96 12.89 6.55
N LYS A 176 -1.87 13.86 6.64
CA LYS A 176 -1.63 15.16 7.28
C LYS A 176 -2.03 15.17 8.77
N PRO A 177 -1.39 16.01 9.60
CA PRO A 177 -1.86 16.28 10.95
C PRO A 177 -3.31 16.78 10.95
N GLY A 178 -4.21 16.09 11.66
CA GLY A 178 -5.64 16.41 11.70
C GLY A 178 -6.49 15.87 10.53
N GLY A 179 -5.87 15.16 9.58
CA GLY A 179 -6.53 14.51 8.45
C GLY A 179 -6.80 13.02 8.65
N TYR A 180 -6.82 12.25 7.56
CA TYR A 180 -7.08 10.80 7.56
C TYR A 180 -5.78 9.99 7.41
N ALA A 181 -5.72 8.82 8.02
CA ALA A 181 -4.57 7.92 7.87
C ALA A 181 -4.47 7.38 6.44
N SER A 182 -3.26 7.41 5.87
CA SER A 182 -2.98 6.72 4.60
C SER A 182 -2.74 5.23 4.85
N LEU A 183 -2.92 4.38 3.83
CA LEU A 183 -2.51 2.98 3.85
C LEU A 183 -1.22 2.80 3.03
N GLY A 184 -0.28 2.00 3.53
CA GLY A 184 0.90 1.55 2.82
C GLY A 184 0.60 0.41 1.85
N ALA A 185 1.63 -0.08 1.16
CA ALA A 185 1.52 -1.19 0.20
C ALA A 185 1.06 -2.51 0.84
N ASP A 186 1.20 -2.64 2.16
CA ASP A 186 0.74 -3.75 2.97
C ASP A 186 -0.70 -3.59 3.46
N GLY A 187 -1.41 -2.54 3.03
CA GLY A 187 -2.77 -2.24 3.45
C GLY A 187 -2.89 -1.75 4.90
N LYS A 188 -1.79 -1.34 5.54
CA LYS A 188 -1.78 -0.86 6.93
C LYS A 188 -1.40 0.61 7.01
N VAL A 189 -1.78 1.26 8.11
CA VAL A 189 -1.38 2.65 8.38
C VAL A 189 0.14 2.71 8.62
N PRO A 190 0.91 3.55 7.90
CA PRO A 190 2.34 3.70 8.11
C PRO A 190 2.70 4.07 9.55
N LYS A 191 3.77 3.47 10.07
CA LYS A 191 4.23 3.69 11.46
C LYS A 191 4.50 5.17 11.79
N ALA A 192 4.87 5.98 10.80
CA ALA A 192 5.10 7.42 10.97
C ALA A 192 3.82 8.22 11.30
N GLN A 193 2.64 7.69 10.97
CA GLN A 193 1.33 8.30 11.28
C GLN A 193 0.69 7.73 12.55
N LEU A 194 1.26 6.66 13.09
CA LEU A 194 0.82 6.11 14.36
C LEU A 194 1.46 6.92 15.48
N PRO A 195 0.72 7.21 16.56
CA PRO A 195 1.32 7.79 17.75
C PRO A 195 2.45 6.90 18.23
N VAL A 196 3.55 7.52 18.67
CA VAL A 196 4.63 6.78 19.33
C VAL A 196 4.01 6.15 20.57
N ALA A 197 4.02 4.82 20.64
CA ALA A 197 3.57 4.11 21.83
C ALA A 197 4.57 4.40 22.96
N GLU A 198 4.37 5.48 23.71
CA GLU A 198 5.24 5.87 24.84
C GLU A 198 5.19 4.82 25.96
N LYS A 199 4.09 4.06 26.04
CA LYS A 199 4.03 2.79 26.75
C LYS A 199 3.95 1.68 25.71
N GLY A 200 5.00 0.88 25.63
CA GLY A 200 4.99 -0.33 24.81
C GLY A 200 3.73 -1.15 25.08
N LEU A 201 3.17 -1.76 24.04
CA LEU A 201 2.10 -2.77 24.14
C LEU A 201 2.58 -4.07 24.84
N GLY A 202 3.64 -3.97 25.64
CA GLY A 202 4.25 -5.04 26.42
C GLY A 202 3.40 -5.38 27.63
N LEU A 203 2.34 -6.15 27.40
CA LEU A 203 1.71 -6.93 28.46
C LEU A 203 2.78 -7.83 29.07
N GLY A 204 3.11 -7.60 30.34
CA GLY A 204 4.14 -8.36 31.06
C GLY A 204 5.58 -8.14 30.61
N GLU A 205 5.97 -6.91 30.24
CA GLU A 205 7.39 -6.53 30.02
C GLU A 205 8.04 -5.90 31.26
N THR A 206 7.28 -5.23 32.12
CA THR A 206 7.74 -4.67 33.40
C THR A 206 6.85 -5.16 34.55
N ALA A 207 7.31 -5.00 35.80
CA ALA A 207 6.52 -5.39 36.99
C ALA A 207 5.17 -4.67 37.05
N ASP A 208 5.09 -3.44 36.53
CA ASP A 208 3.89 -2.60 36.54
C ASP A 208 2.88 -2.97 35.45
N THR A 209 3.27 -3.77 34.45
CA THR A 209 2.38 -4.22 33.35
C THR A 209 2.07 -5.71 33.38
N ALA A 210 2.51 -6.43 34.42
CA ALA A 210 2.28 -7.87 34.56
C ALA A 210 1.02 -8.17 35.39
N TYR A 211 -0.05 -8.64 34.75
CA TYR A 211 -1.22 -9.18 35.46
C TYR A 211 -1.11 -10.70 35.67
N ARG A 212 -1.80 -11.21 36.71
CA ARG A 212 -1.91 -12.66 36.96
C ARG A 212 -2.58 -13.33 35.76
N GLY A 213 -1.82 -14.11 35.01
CA GLY A 213 -2.30 -14.87 33.83
C GLY A 213 -1.78 -14.36 32.48
N ASP A 214 -1.04 -13.25 32.44
CA ASP A 214 -0.51 -12.74 31.18
C ASP A 214 0.61 -13.64 30.63
N ARG A 215 0.38 -14.19 29.43
CA ARG A 215 1.36 -14.97 28.65
C ARG A 215 2.32 -14.05 27.87
N GLY A 216 2.76 -12.98 28.53
CA GLY A 216 3.59 -11.93 27.94
C GLY A 216 5.04 -12.34 27.69
N LYS A 217 5.88 -11.34 27.43
CA LYS A 217 7.31 -11.53 27.11
C LYS A 217 8.08 -12.22 28.24
N ILE A 218 7.83 -11.90 29.51
CA ILE A 218 8.50 -12.56 30.64
C ILE A 218 8.18 -14.06 30.70
N ALA A 219 6.91 -14.45 30.50
CA ALA A 219 6.51 -15.85 30.50
C ALA A 219 7.10 -16.60 29.30
N TYR A 220 7.13 -15.97 28.12
CA TYR A 220 7.80 -16.50 26.94
C TYR A 220 9.31 -16.65 27.16
N ASP A 221 10.01 -15.61 27.59
CA ASP A 221 11.45 -15.63 27.88
C ASP A 221 11.79 -16.67 28.96
N HIS A 222 10.93 -16.81 29.98
CA HIS A 222 11.07 -17.86 31.00
C HIS A 222 10.89 -19.26 30.40
N SER A 223 9.91 -19.47 29.51
CA SER A 223 9.70 -20.75 28.83
C SER A 223 10.87 -21.16 27.92
N GLN A 224 11.63 -20.18 27.41
CA GLN A 224 12.81 -20.43 26.58
C GLN A 224 14.08 -20.64 27.43
N LYS A 225 14.01 -20.40 28.75
CA LYS A 225 15.15 -20.66 29.64
C LYS A 225 15.24 -22.16 29.95
N PRO A 226 16.43 -22.76 29.91
CA PRO A 226 16.62 -24.13 30.36
C PRO A 226 16.33 -24.23 31.86
N HIS A 227 15.29 -24.96 32.23
CA HIS A 227 14.95 -25.26 33.62
C HIS A 227 15.63 -26.56 34.04
N ALA A 228 16.92 -26.49 34.37
CA ALA A 228 17.50 -27.50 35.26
C ALA A 228 16.95 -27.23 36.67
N PRO A 229 16.45 -28.23 37.41
CA PRO A 229 16.03 -28.03 38.80
C PRO A 229 17.22 -27.49 39.61
N ALA A 230 16.98 -26.69 40.66
CA ALA A 230 18.02 -25.92 41.37
C ALA A 230 19.17 -26.78 41.97
N ASN A 231 18.99 -28.11 41.98
CA ASN A 231 19.91 -29.13 42.45
C ASN A 231 20.45 -30.04 41.34
N ALA A 232 20.26 -29.70 40.06
CA ALA A 232 20.87 -30.41 38.95
C ALA A 232 22.30 -29.89 38.70
N TYR A 233 23.27 -30.79 38.79
CA TYR A 233 24.63 -30.54 38.36
C TYR A 233 24.70 -30.55 36.83
N SER A 234 25.48 -29.63 36.23
CA SER A 234 25.80 -29.72 34.81
C SER A 234 26.57 -31.01 34.53
N LYS A 235 26.55 -31.50 33.29
CA LYS A 235 27.28 -32.73 32.94
C LYS A 235 28.77 -32.60 33.28
N GLU A 236 29.35 -31.44 33.01
CA GLU A 236 30.74 -31.12 33.29
C GLU A 236 31.04 -31.12 34.80
N ALA A 237 30.12 -30.59 35.62
CA ALA A 237 30.25 -30.63 37.09
C ALA A 237 30.08 -32.05 37.65
N MET A 238 29.24 -32.88 37.01
CA MET A 238 29.07 -34.27 37.39
C MET A 238 30.32 -35.09 37.05
N ASP A 239 30.93 -34.84 35.90
CA ASP A 239 32.19 -35.47 35.48
C ASP A 239 33.33 -35.10 36.45
N GLU A 240 33.44 -33.82 36.88
CA GLU A 240 34.42 -33.41 37.92
C GLU A 240 34.15 -34.05 39.28
N ILE A 241 32.89 -34.17 39.72
CA ILE A 241 32.55 -34.81 40.99
C ILE A 241 32.89 -36.31 40.95
N VAL A 242 32.61 -36.97 39.82
CA VAL A 242 32.98 -38.38 39.62
C VAL A 242 34.49 -38.53 39.62
N GLU A 243 35.24 -37.64 38.98
CA GLU A 243 36.70 -37.65 38.96
C GLU A 243 37.30 -37.38 40.36
N ASP A 244 36.74 -36.47 41.16
CA ASP A 244 37.13 -36.26 42.57
C ASP A 244 36.83 -37.49 43.43
N ILE A 245 35.66 -38.11 43.26
CA ILE A 245 35.30 -39.34 43.98
C ILE A 245 36.24 -40.49 43.61
N GLU A 246 36.49 -40.71 42.32
CA GLU A 246 37.42 -41.74 41.84
C GLU A 246 38.86 -41.46 42.31
N GLY A 247 39.28 -40.18 42.31
CA GLY A 247 40.57 -39.74 42.85
C GLY A 247 40.71 -40.00 44.35
N ARG A 248 39.65 -39.74 45.13
CA ARG A 248 39.63 -39.97 46.59
C ARG A 248 39.47 -41.45 46.95
N MET A 249 38.80 -42.23 46.11
CA MET A 249 38.73 -43.69 46.25
C MET A 249 40.10 -44.35 46.07
N LEU A 250 41.03 -43.71 45.34
CA LEU A 250 42.39 -44.20 45.14
C LEU A 250 43.40 -43.79 46.22
N GLU A 251 43.04 -42.90 47.16
CA GLU A 251 43.94 -42.34 48.18
C GLU A 251 43.81 -42.93 49.60
N LEU A 252 42.80 -43.75 49.89
CA LEU A 252 42.72 -44.45 51.18
C LEU A 252 43.86 -45.47 51.30
N GLY A 253 44.86 -45.16 52.15
CA GLY A 253 45.95 -46.06 52.53
C GLY A 253 47.23 -46.00 51.67
N GLY A 254 47.52 -44.88 51.01
CA GLY A 254 48.73 -44.71 50.19
C GLY A 254 50.03 -44.38 50.95
N THR A 255 49.96 -43.72 52.10
CA THR A 255 51.11 -43.31 52.94
C THR A 255 50.80 -43.51 54.42
N ALA A 256 51.84 -43.65 55.27
CA ALA A 256 51.69 -43.86 56.72
C ALA A 256 50.89 -42.73 57.40
N ASP A 257 50.95 -41.53 56.84
CA ASP A 257 50.37 -40.32 57.43
C ASP A 257 48.88 -40.13 57.06
N LYS A 258 48.34 -40.96 56.16
CA LYS A 258 46.92 -40.94 55.71
C LYS A 258 46.15 -42.22 56.03
N ALA A 259 46.74 -43.17 56.78
CA ALA A 259 46.10 -44.44 57.11
C ALA A 259 45.25 -44.34 58.39
N PHE A 260 43.97 -44.70 58.33
CA PHE A 260 43.15 -44.92 59.52
C PHE A 260 43.43 -46.30 60.13
N ARG A 261 43.20 -46.45 61.45
CA ARG A 261 43.32 -47.75 62.13
C ARG A 261 42.31 -48.73 61.51
N GLY A 262 42.80 -49.66 60.68
CA GLY A 262 41.99 -50.64 59.94
C GLY A 262 42.19 -50.65 58.42
N ASP A 263 42.94 -49.69 57.86
CA ASP A 263 43.22 -49.64 56.41
C ASP A 263 44.23 -50.72 55.99
N HIS A 264 43.73 -51.87 55.53
CA HIS A 264 44.52 -52.99 55.01
C HIS A 264 44.83 -52.88 53.50
N GLY A 265 44.98 -51.66 53.00
CA GLY A 265 45.21 -51.41 51.58
C GLY A 265 46.66 -51.64 51.13
N LYS A 266 47.15 -50.68 50.36
CA LYS A 266 48.39 -50.72 49.55
C LYS A 266 49.66 -51.03 50.35
N ILE A 267 49.73 -50.63 51.62
CA ILE A 267 50.88 -50.88 52.50
C ILE A 267 51.02 -52.37 52.86
N ALA A 268 49.91 -53.04 53.22
CA ALA A 268 49.92 -54.47 53.51
C ALA A 268 50.27 -55.28 52.24
N TYR A 269 49.73 -54.87 51.08
CA TYR A 269 50.04 -55.47 49.79
C TYR A 269 51.52 -55.36 49.40
N ASN A 270 52.13 -54.18 49.59
CA ASN A 270 53.54 -53.95 49.28
C ASN A 270 54.47 -54.65 50.28
N HIS A 271 54.11 -54.68 51.57
CA HIS A 271 54.89 -55.38 52.59
C HIS A 271 54.89 -56.89 52.35
N ALA A 272 53.74 -57.49 52.01
CA ALA A 272 53.65 -58.92 51.68
C ALA A 272 54.45 -59.34 50.43
N ARG A 273 54.82 -58.38 49.56
CA ARG A 273 55.65 -58.61 48.37
C ARG A 273 57.11 -58.20 48.53
N SER A 274 57.48 -57.57 49.65
CA SER A 274 58.84 -57.19 49.95
C SER A 274 59.68 -58.43 50.28
N LYS A 275 60.86 -58.57 49.63
CA LYS A 275 61.85 -59.59 50.00
C LYS A 275 62.43 -59.25 51.37
N HIS A 276 62.02 -59.97 52.40
CA HIS A 276 62.62 -59.91 53.73
C HIS A 276 63.99 -60.60 53.72
N ALA A 277 65.03 -59.90 53.26
CA ALA A 277 66.41 -60.35 53.45
C ALA A 277 66.98 -59.73 54.74
N ASP A 278 67.61 -60.55 55.57
CA ASP A 278 68.20 -60.17 56.86
C ASP A 278 69.28 -59.10 56.66
N PRO A 279 69.25 -57.98 57.43
CA PRO A 279 70.21 -56.89 57.30
C PRO A 279 71.68 -57.28 57.55
N ASN A 280 71.97 -58.50 58.02
CA ASN A 280 73.33 -59.01 58.22
C ASN A 280 73.91 -59.82 57.05
N LEU A 281 73.23 -59.92 55.91
CA LEU A 281 73.74 -60.63 54.72
C LEU A 281 74.38 -59.66 53.71
N TYR A 282 75.70 -59.81 53.51
CA TYR A 282 76.44 -59.11 52.45
C TYR A 282 76.28 -59.85 51.12
N THR A 283 76.05 -59.10 50.04
CA THR A 283 76.07 -59.64 48.68
C THR A 283 77.47 -60.16 48.31
N ASN A 284 77.57 -61.12 47.38
CA ASN A 284 78.87 -61.64 46.92
C ASN A 284 79.82 -60.51 46.47
N ALA A 285 79.29 -59.49 45.79
CA ALA A 285 80.06 -58.31 45.37
C ALA A 285 80.60 -57.49 46.56
N GLN A 286 79.86 -57.41 47.67
CA GLN A 286 80.32 -56.74 48.89
C GLN A 286 81.35 -57.57 49.65
N VAL A 287 81.19 -58.91 49.68
CA VAL A 287 82.16 -59.84 50.28
C VAL A 287 83.48 -59.75 49.55
N ASP A 288 83.47 -59.79 48.21
CA ASP A 288 84.68 -59.71 47.39
C ASP A 288 85.46 -58.41 47.62
N LYS A 289 84.73 -57.26 47.68
CA LYS A 289 85.34 -55.95 47.93
C LYS A 289 86.01 -55.86 49.30
N LYS A 290 85.41 -56.48 50.32
CA LYS A 290 85.94 -56.52 51.70
C LYS A 290 87.13 -57.47 51.84
N LEU A 291 87.12 -58.58 51.10
CA LEU A 291 88.22 -59.54 51.04
C LEU A 291 89.46 -58.94 50.36
N GLN A 292 89.24 -58.08 49.37
CA GLN A 292 90.30 -57.40 48.63
C GLN A 292 90.98 -56.32 49.49
N SER A 293 90.20 -55.51 50.23
CA SER A 293 90.74 -54.50 51.13
C SER A 293 91.58 -55.10 52.28
N THR A 294 91.13 -56.22 52.84
CA THR A 294 91.86 -56.91 53.93
C THR A 294 93.17 -57.55 53.44
N LYS A 295 93.21 -58.09 52.21
CA LYS A 295 94.46 -58.60 51.63
C LYS A 295 95.50 -57.50 51.42
N GLU A 296 95.07 -56.31 51.01
CA GLU A 296 95.97 -55.16 50.83
C GLU A 296 96.55 -54.67 52.17
N GLU A 297 95.72 -54.60 53.23
CA GLU A 297 96.19 -54.24 54.58
C GLU A 297 97.26 -55.20 55.12
N VAL A 298 96.99 -56.52 55.05
CA VAL A 298 97.94 -57.53 55.56
C VAL A 298 99.25 -57.54 54.77
N LEU A 299 99.21 -57.31 53.46
CA LEU A 299 100.42 -57.28 52.62
C LEU A 299 101.31 -56.06 52.92
N VAL A 300 100.70 -54.93 53.27
CA VAL A 300 101.43 -53.71 53.68
C VAL A 300 102.10 -53.93 55.04
N GLU A 301 101.40 -54.54 55.99
CA GLU A 301 101.91 -54.75 57.35
C GLU A 301 102.97 -55.85 57.44
N VAL A 302 102.82 -56.96 56.69
CA VAL A 302 103.87 -57.99 56.62
C VAL A 302 105.14 -57.45 55.97
N LYS A 303 105.00 -56.62 54.93
CA LYS A 303 106.15 -55.94 54.33
C LYS A 303 106.81 -54.97 55.31
N SER A 304 106.05 -54.21 56.10
CA SER A 304 106.64 -53.34 57.12
C SER A 304 107.38 -54.14 58.19
N ASN A 305 106.78 -55.22 58.70
CA ASN A 305 107.41 -56.08 59.72
C ASN A 305 108.68 -56.79 59.22
N ILE A 306 108.69 -57.26 57.96
CA ILE A 306 109.89 -57.88 57.37
C ILE A 306 110.97 -56.82 57.13
N ILE A 307 110.60 -55.63 56.65
CA ILE A 307 111.54 -54.51 56.46
C ILE A 307 112.13 -54.07 57.82
N ASP A 308 111.30 -53.95 58.87
CA ASP A 308 111.73 -53.61 60.22
C ASP A 308 112.64 -54.70 60.83
N GLN A 309 112.37 -55.99 60.54
CA GLN A 309 113.26 -57.09 60.96
C GLN A 309 114.59 -57.09 60.21
N ILE A 310 114.63 -56.75 58.91
CA ILE A 310 115.86 -56.67 58.13
C ILE A 310 116.72 -55.46 58.56
N ILE A 311 116.10 -54.28 58.77
CA ILE A 311 116.78 -53.06 59.24
C ILE A 311 117.37 -53.22 60.66
N ALA A 312 116.80 -54.07 61.51
CA ALA A 312 117.35 -54.37 62.85
C ALA A 312 118.54 -55.38 62.84
N LEU A 313 118.80 -56.09 61.74
CA LEU A 313 119.83 -57.13 61.64
C LEU A 313 121.05 -56.75 60.77
N SER A 314 120.95 -55.69 59.94
CA SER A 314 122.07 -55.11 59.17
C SER A 314 122.91 -54.16 60.02
#